data_AF-A0AA89BKC2-F1
#
_entry.id   AF-A0AA89BKC2-F1
#
_cell.length_a   1.000
_cell.length_b   1.000
_cell.length_c   1.000
_cell.angle_alpha   90.00
_cell.angle_beta   90.00
_cell.angle_gamma   90.00
#
_symmetry.space_group_name_H-M   'P 1'
#
loop_
_entity.id
_entity.type
_entity.pdbx_description
1 polymer ?
#
loop_
_entity_poly.entity_id
_entity_poly.type
_entity_poly.pdbx_seq_one_letter_code
_entity_poly.pdbx_strand_id
1 'polypeptide(L)'
;MLNCLFFNLKLNLFHFSVYESTNYWVTKTDYDIYAVVYGCRNRTQTVCLEADSWIFGRHQNHFTTQQMETIDTEIERLCLNTSDFLQTNQTMGM
;
A
#
# COMPACT_ATOMS: atom_id res chain seq x y z
N MET A 1 -19.47 6.14 7.19
CA MET A 1 -18.37 7.12 7.03
C MET A 1 -17.16 6.54 7.74
N LEU A 2 -16.28 5.85 7.01
CA LEU A 2 -15.00 5.40 7.58
C LEU A 2 -14.07 6.62 7.69
N ASN A 3 -13.55 6.87 8.89
CA ASN A 3 -12.47 7.82 9.09
C ASN A 3 -11.18 7.16 8.57
N CYS A 4 -10.65 7.65 7.44
CA CYS A 4 -9.36 7.21 6.92
C CYS A 4 -8.28 7.52 7.98
N LEU A 5 -7.54 6.51 8.46
CA LEU A 5 -6.71 6.60 9.66
C LEU A 5 -5.35 7.29 9.43
N PHE A 6 -4.79 7.84 10.51
CA PHE A 6 -3.45 8.41 10.58
C PHE A 6 -2.47 7.42 11.23
N PHE A 7 -1.31 7.23 10.62
CA PHE A 7 -0.28 6.30 11.10
C PHE A 7 0.91 7.04 11.74
N ASN A 8 1.37 6.56 12.90
CA ASN A 8 2.43 7.22 13.68
C ASN A 8 3.87 6.81 13.26
N LEU A 9 4.06 5.64 12.64
CA LEU A 9 5.38 5.15 12.21
C LEU A 9 5.46 5.14 10.68
N LYS A 10 6.38 5.92 10.10
CA LYS A 10 6.50 6.11 8.65
C LYS A 10 7.94 5.96 8.17
N LEU A 11 8.11 5.42 6.97
CA LEU A 11 9.34 5.53 6.20
C LEU A 11 9.25 6.78 5.33
N ASN A 12 10.18 7.72 5.48
CA ASN A 12 10.26 8.88 4.61
C ASN A 12 11.30 8.61 3.53
N LEU A 13 10.88 8.67 2.26
CA LEU A 13 11.76 8.52 1.11
C LEU A 13 11.87 9.87 0.39
N PHE A 14 13.10 10.36 0.23
CA PHE A 14 13.39 11.54 -0.56
C PHE A 14 13.71 11.15 -1.99
N HIS A 15 12.95 11.66 -2.95
CA HIS A 15 13.14 11.43 -4.37
C HIS A 15 13.91 12.61 -4.98
N PHE A 16 15.22 12.43 -5.16
CA PHE A 16 16.13 13.51 -5.57
C PHE A 16 15.77 14.15 -6.91
N SER A 17 15.31 13.36 -7.89
CA SER A 17 15.03 13.85 -9.25
C SER A 17 13.82 14.80 -9.35
N VAL A 18 12.87 14.69 -8.43
CA VAL A 18 11.69 15.59 -8.35
C VAL A 18 11.70 16.45 -7.08
N TYR A 19 12.76 16.35 -6.29
CA TYR A 19 12.99 17.09 -5.04
C TYR A 19 11.83 17.00 -4.04
N GLU A 20 11.16 15.84 -3.99
CA GLU A 20 9.98 15.59 -3.16
C GLU A 20 10.26 14.52 -2.10
N SER A 21 9.59 14.61 -0.95
CA SER A 21 9.63 13.58 0.08
C SER A 21 8.28 12.88 0.17
N THR A 22 8.28 11.56 0.01
CA THR A 22 7.09 10.73 0.14
C THR A 22 7.15 9.93 1.43
N ASN A 23 6.02 9.84 2.11
CA ASN A 23 5.91 8.96 3.27
C ASN A 23 5.26 7.64 2.85
N TYR A 24 5.82 6.54 3.37
CA TYR A 24 5.33 5.19 3.19
C TYR A 24 5.03 4.54 4.53
N TRP A 25 3.98 3.73 4.56
CA TRP A 25 3.51 3.01 5.73
C TRP A 25 3.23 1.56 5.36
N VAL A 26 3.75 0.61 6.15
CA VAL A 26 3.25 -0.77 6.13
C VAL A 26 2.00 -0.79 6.97
N THR A 27 0.83 -0.85 6.34
CA THR A 27 -0.45 -0.66 7.02
C THR A 27 -1.07 -1.97 7.47
N LYS A 28 -0.72 -3.06 6.77
CA LYS A 28 -1.06 -4.44 7.13
C LYS A 28 0.04 -5.36 6.66
N THR A 29 0.44 -6.31 7.51
CA THR A 29 1.34 -7.40 7.11
C THR A 29 1.19 -8.55 8.10
N ASP A 30 1.40 -9.77 7.61
CA ASP A 30 1.61 -10.94 8.45
C ASP A 30 3.10 -11.31 8.56
N TYR A 31 4.00 -10.49 7.99
CA TYR A 31 5.45 -10.65 7.87
C TYR A 31 5.94 -11.86 7.04
N ASP A 32 5.12 -12.91 6.97
CA ASP A 32 5.44 -14.20 6.37
C ASP A 32 4.96 -14.36 4.94
N ILE A 33 3.88 -13.67 4.53
CA ILE A 33 3.23 -13.91 3.23
C ILE A 33 2.97 -12.61 2.47
N TYR A 34 2.43 -11.59 3.12
CA TYR A 34 2.07 -10.34 2.46
C TYR A 34 2.36 -9.09 3.27
N ALA A 35 2.50 -7.97 2.56
CA ALA A 35 2.46 -6.64 3.13
C ALA A 35 1.69 -5.68 2.22
N VAL A 36 0.81 -4.89 2.81
CA VAL A 36 0.16 -3.74 2.18
C VAL A 36 0.94 -2.49 2.56
N VAL A 37 1.42 -1.78 1.56
CA VAL A 37 2.18 -0.54 1.72
C VAL A 37 1.37 0.60 1.13
N TYR A 38 1.14 1.64 1.92
CA TYR A 38 0.47 2.86 1.51
C TYR A 38 1.49 3.99 1.38
N GLY A 39 1.44 4.73 0.29
CA GLY A 39 2.26 5.90 0.00
C GLY A 39 1.41 7.16 -0.11
N CYS A 40 1.99 8.29 0.30
CA CYS A 40 1.39 9.59 0.09
C CYS A 40 2.44 10.65 -0.21
N ARG A 41 2.42 11.19 -1.45
CA ARG A 41 3.39 12.18 -1.94
C ARG A 41 2.96 13.60 -1.60
N ASN A 42 1.69 13.89 -1.85
CA ASN A 42 1.08 15.19 -1.60
C ASN A 42 -0.03 15.06 -0.56
N ARG A 43 0.07 15.82 0.55
CA ARG A 43 -0.81 15.68 1.71
C ARG A 43 -1.22 17.04 2.29
N THR A 44 -2.51 17.22 2.55
CA THR A 44 -3.04 18.26 3.44
C THR A 44 -3.05 17.75 4.89
N GLN A 45 -3.39 18.58 5.88
CA GLN A 45 -3.42 18.14 7.29
C GLN A 45 -4.24 16.84 7.49
N THR A 46 -5.28 16.61 6.67
CA THR A 46 -6.22 15.50 6.84
C THR A 46 -6.38 14.56 5.64
N VAL A 47 -5.94 14.94 4.43
CA VAL A 47 -6.20 14.16 3.21
C VAL A 47 -4.91 13.95 2.41
N CYS A 48 -4.72 12.72 1.92
CA CYS A 48 -3.73 12.43 0.89
C CYS A 48 -4.30 12.74 -0.49
N LEU A 49 -3.63 13.60 -1.24
CA LEU A 49 -4.04 13.99 -2.60
C LEU A 49 -3.49 13.03 -3.65
N GLU A 50 -2.30 12.49 -3.40
CA GLU A 50 -1.62 11.58 -4.31
C GLU A 50 -1.24 10.32 -3.54
N ALA A 51 -2.24 9.45 -3.41
CA ALA A 51 -2.11 8.16 -2.75
C ALA A 51 -1.66 7.10 -3.75
N ASP A 52 -0.70 6.29 -3.34
CA ASP A 52 -0.34 5.05 -4.03
C ASP A 52 -0.32 3.89 -3.02
N SER A 53 -0.47 2.67 -3.52
CA SER A 53 -0.43 1.49 -2.66
C SER A 53 0.13 0.30 -3.42
N TRP A 54 0.86 -0.54 -2.71
CA TRP A 54 1.43 -1.77 -3.23
C TRP A 54 1.15 -2.93 -2.30
N ILE A 55 0.82 -4.06 -2.91
CA ILE A 55 0.66 -5.34 -2.23
C ILE A 55 1.90 -6.17 -2.58
N PHE A 56 2.73 -6.41 -1.58
CA PHE A 56 3.92 -7.24 -1.73
C PHE A 56 3.59 -8.67 -1.29
N GLY A 57 3.89 -9.64 -2.14
CA GLY A 57 3.87 -11.07 -1.80
C GLY A 57 5.29 -11.60 -1.59
N ARG A 58 5.47 -12.52 -0.63
CA ARG A 58 6.73 -13.26 -0.44
C ARG A 58 7.00 -14.30 -1.53
N HIS A 59 5.93 -14.80 -2.14
CA HIS A 59 5.98 -15.80 -3.20
C HIS A 59 5.25 -15.29 -4.44
N GLN A 60 5.65 -15.78 -5.62
CA GLN A 60 5.01 -15.44 -6.89
C GLN A 60 3.63 -16.11 -7.06
N ASN A 61 3.26 -16.98 -6.13
CA ASN A 61 1.98 -17.68 -6.12
C ASN A 61 0.84 -16.73 -5.75
N HIS A 62 -0.38 -17.10 -6.18
CA HIS A 62 -1.58 -16.38 -5.81
C HIS A 62 -1.84 -16.44 -4.31
N PHE A 63 -2.33 -15.33 -3.75
CA PHE A 63 -2.85 -15.27 -2.40
C PHE A 63 -4.11 -16.14 -2.26
N THR A 64 -4.35 -16.67 -1.07
CA THR A 64 -5.61 -17.37 -0.77
C THR A 64 -6.77 -16.38 -0.73
N THR A 65 -8.01 -16.87 -0.86
CA THR A 65 -9.21 -16.04 -0.75
C THR A 65 -9.25 -15.25 0.56
N GLN A 66 -8.90 -15.89 1.69
CA GLN A 66 -8.88 -15.24 3.00
C GLN A 66 -7.85 -14.10 3.08
N GLN A 67 -6.69 -14.27 2.44
CA GLN A 67 -5.67 -13.22 2.37
C GLN A 67 -6.15 -12.06 1.52
N MET A 68 -6.77 -12.35 0.37
CA MET A 68 -7.36 -11.33 -0.49
C MET A 68 -8.46 -10.53 0.23
N GLU A 69 -9.38 -11.18 0.94
CA GLU A 69 -10.40 -10.47 1.73
C GLU A 69 -9.80 -9.55 2.79
N THR A 70 -8.71 -9.99 3.43
CA THR A 70 -7.99 -9.18 4.43
C THR A 70 -7.30 -7.98 3.79
N ILE A 71 -6.71 -8.17 2.62
CA ILE A 71 -6.06 -7.12 1.83
C ILE A 71 -7.11 -6.12 1.35
N ASP A 72 -8.21 -6.58 0.76
CA ASP A 72 -9.29 -5.72 0.23
C ASP A 72 -9.91 -4.86 1.34
N THR A 73 -10.18 -5.46 2.51
CA THR A 73 -10.66 -4.71 3.68
C THR A 73 -9.69 -3.61 4.11
N GLU A 74 -8.39 -3.88 4.04
CA GLU A 74 -7.37 -2.89 4.36
C GLU A 74 -7.30 -1.77 3.30
N ILE A 75 -7.41 -2.10 2.01
CA ILE A 75 -7.46 -1.13 0.91
C ILE A 75 -8.65 -0.18 1.05
N GLU A 76 -9.84 -0.73 1.34
CA GLU A 76 -11.05 0.07 1.59
C GLU A 76 -10.89 0.96 2.82
N ARG A 77 -10.24 0.47 3.89
CA ARG A 77 -9.93 1.26 5.09
C ARG A 77 -8.98 2.44 4.81
N LEU A 78 -8.14 2.31 3.78
CA LEU A 78 -7.25 3.37 3.28
C LEU A 78 -7.97 4.33 2.31
N CYS A 79 -9.27 4.12 2.07
CA CYS A 79 -10.08 4.93 1.17
C CYS A 79 -9.59 4.85 -0.28
N LEU A 80 -9.02 3.70 -0.65
CA LEU A 80 -8.65 3.33 -2.01
C LEU A 80 -9.68 2.34 -2.56
N ASN A 81 -9.74 2.22 -3.88
CA ASN A 81 -10.63 1.27 -4.56
C ASN A 81 -9.83 0.04 -5.02
N THR A 82 -10.30 -1.15 -4.66
CA THR A 82 -9.67 -2.42 -5.05
C THR A 82 -9.65 -2.62 -6.57
N SER A 83 -10.60 -2.03 -7.31
CA SER A 83 -10.63 -2.11 -8.78
C SER A 83 -9.47 -1.40 -9.47
N ASP A 84 -8.79 -0.49 -8.76
CA ASP A 84 -7.69 0.31 -9.31
C ASP A 84 -6.34 -0.43 -9.22
N PHE A 85 -6.30 -1.57 -8.52
CA PHE A 85 -5.09 -2.37 -8.34
C PHE A 85 -4.82 -3.22 -9.58
N LEU A 86 -3.59 -3.08 -10.08
CA LEU A 86 -3.10 -3.86 -11.21
C LEU A 86 -2.37 -5.09 -10.69
N GLN A 87 -2.79 -6.27 -11.16
CA GLN A 87 -2.04 -7.50 -10.92
C GLN A 87 -0.79 -7.52 -11.80
N THR A 88 0.39 -7.61 -11.18
CA THR A 88 1.66 -7.67 -11.89
C THR A 88 1.92 -9.09 -12.41
N ASN A 89 2.34 -9.22 -13.66
CA ASN A 89 2.86 -10.49 -14.19
C ASN A 89 4.29 -10.69 -13.69
N GLN A 90 4.48 -11.66 -12.80
CA GLN A 90 5.79 -11.99 -12.24
C GLN A 90 6.52 -12.95 -13.18
N THR A 91 7.69 -12.56 -13.67
CA THR A 91 8.64 -13.50 -14.27
C THR A 91 9.47 -14.11 -13.15
N MET A 92 9.75 -15.41 -13.17
CA MET A 92 10.81 -15.95 -12.32
C MET A 92 12.09 -15.17 -12.63
N GLY A 93 12.57 -14.41 -11.65
CA GLY A 93 13.86 -13.75 -11.75
C GLY A 93 14.90 -14.84 -11.99
N MET A 94 15.69 -14.68 -13.06
CA MET A 94 16.83 -15.55 -13.36
C MET A 94 17.82 -15.58 -12.20
#